data_AF-A0A519M1Y4-F1
#
_entry.id   AF-A0A519M1Y4-F1
#
_cell.length_a   1.000
_cell.length_b   1.000
_cell.length_c   1.000
_cell.angle_alpha   90.00
_cell.angle_beta   90.00
_cell.angle_gamma   90.00
#
_symmetry.space_group_name_H-M   'P 1'
#
loop_
_entity.id
_entity.type
_entity.pdbx_description
1 polymer ?
#
loop_
_entity_poly.entity_id
_entity_poly.type
_entity_poly.pdbx_seq_one_letter_code
_entity_poly.pdbx_strand_id
1 'polypeptide(L)'
;MATAAATPATASAPTGAAASASSSAPASDLGSAIVVQDQASLRAAPRDSAQQQTLLWQGEVLEVRGERMDYLQVWDHKRERGGFIRASDVRRVSLTEADGPALLSVLRFVRDTPGSEALGIGLTAAYLQAAPAAALSGERGAQALDALGTFADRLARRASLAPSSTAAGKANGATLSAHLDVANGYGVRFTTYEVEGRMQICYDGEAFRRVLAMPSADADQRARAALALTRPECTNPDMPAHERAKLQDWLAQLLEKVDVAGLPSYLRNRVQMRRAGLWSAVAFQQARKDGGPAAGAAASRALAEFAGVSRNDLPDEDQVAYNDAAMRVSAVRWALVPAAAPVADAKRPAVVVQPGAPGESCVLLVDAQHGAKDPLVRRCTYGVVWAASATVNREGSAVALAVQPLEGWRELWVMRKAGDAWVVDVLPPAATLPETGYAEFAGWVPGGQQMLVAREARGQGRYRKSFEVVRIDGLATERVTGDVASLPLFQRWQDAGWKRQTLSLR
;
A
#
# COMPACT_ATOMS: atom_id res chain seq x y z
N MET A 1 43.55 -9.89 81.21
CA MET A 1 42.26 -10.19 80.55
C MET A 1 42.28 -9.44 79.22
N ALA A 2 42.92 -9.99 78.20
CA ALA A 2 42.42 -11.00 77.24
C ALA A 2 42.13 -10.32 75.88
N THR A 3 43.04 -10.61 74.92
CA THR A 3 42.84 -10.91 73.48
C THR A 3 42.19 -9.83 72.57
N ALA A 4 42.61 -9.58 71.32
CA ALA A 4 43.47 -10.31 70.39
C ALA A 4 44.13 -9.34 69.37
N ALA A 5 45.28 -9.75 68.84
CA ALA A 5 46.01 -9.10 67.76
C ALA A 5 45.47 -9.53 66.38
N ALA A 6 45.39 -8.59 65.44
CA ALA A 6 45.24 -8.88 64.01
C ALA A 6 46.13 -7.92 63.19
N THR A 7 47.01 -8.53 62.41
CA THR A 7 47.96 -7.97 61.44
C THR A 7 47.26 -7.48 60.17
N PRO A 8 47.66 -6.36 59.56
CA PRO A 8 47.37 -6.10 58.15
C PRO A 8 48.58 -6.48 57.28
N ALA A 9 48.38 -7.37 56.32
CA ALA A 9 49.36 -7.70 55.29
C ALA A 9 49.26 -6.68 54.14
N THR A 10 50.32 -5.92 53.94
CA THR A 10 50.64 -5.19 52.70
C THR A 10 51.00 -6.17 51.59
N ALA A 11 50.39 -6.02 50.41
CA ALA A 11 50.90 -6.63 49.18
C ALA A 11 50.77 -5.65 48.00
N SER A 12 51.92 -5.40 47.40
CA SER A 12 52.23 -4.46 46.32
C SER A 12 51.55 -4.80 44.99
N ALA A 13 51.28 -3.77 44.21
CA ALA A 13 50.78 -3.86 42.84
C ALA A 13 51.83 -4.46 41.87
N PRO A 14 51.37 -5.08 40.77
CA PRO A 14 52.11 -5.06 39.53
C PRO A 14 51.32 -4.33 38.42
N THR A 15 52.06 -3.46 37.74
CA THR A 15 51.76 -2.83 36.45
C THR A 15 51.52 -3.88 35.37
N GLY A 16 50.27 -4.00 34.90
CA GLY A 16 49.90 -4.80 33.74
C GLY A 16 49.79 -3.93 32.49
N ALA A 17 50.72 -4.11 31.55
CA ALA A 17 50.70 -3.51 30.24
C ALA A 17 49.45 -3.94 29.45
N ALA A 18 48.72 -2.96 28.91
CA ALA A 18 47.63 -3.17 27.99
C ALA A 18 48.16 -3.69 26.65
N ALA A 19 47.94 -4.98 26.38
CA ALA A 19 48.02 -5.54 25.03
C ALA A 19 46.60 -5.68 24.49
N SER A 20 46.20 -4.73 23.66
CA SER A 20 45.03 -4.81 22.79
C SER A 20 45.30 -5.86 21.70
N ALA A 21 44.94 -7.11 21.98
CA ALA A 21 44.87 -8.16 20.96
C ALA A 21 43.50 -8.11 20.28
N SER A 22 43.40 -7.28 19.24
CA SER A 22 42.35 -7.39 18.23
C SER A 22 42.56 -8.72 17.49
N SER A 23 41.90 -9.79 17.93
CA SER A 23 41.87 -11.04 17.15
C SER A 23 40.98 -10.83 15.93
N SER A 24 41.57 -10.40 14.82
CA SER A 24 41.02 -10.72 13.51
C SER A 24 41.21 -12.22 13.33
N ALA A 25 40.10 -12.97 13.34
CA ALA A 25 40.14 -14.35 12.87
C ALA A 25 40.69 -14.34 11.44
N PRO A 26 41.62 -15.24 11.07
CA PRO A 26 42.07 -15.33 9.69
C PRO A 26 40.86 -15.64 8.81
N ALA A 27 40.71 -14.89 7.72
CA ALA A 27 39.78 -15.27 6.66
C ALA A 27 40.15 -16.69 6.22
N SER A 28 39.18 -17.61 6.25
CA SER A 28 39.42 -18.92 5.68
C SER A 28 39.61 -18.77 4.17
N ASP A 29 40.71 -19.33 3.63
CA ASP A 29 40.92 -19.42 2.17
C ASP A 29 39.86 -20.32 1.48
N LEU A 30 38.99 -20.98 2.27
CA LEU A 30 37.98 -21.92 1.78
C LEU A 30 36.64 -21.24 1.45
N GLY A 31 36.52 -19.93 1.73
CA GLY A 31 35.36 -19.12 1.38
C GLY A 31 34.13 -19.36 2.27
N SER A 32 32.98 -19.00 1.74
CA SER A 32 31.68 -19.11 2.43
C SER A 32 30.74 -20.07 1.70
N ALA A 33 29.68 -20.49 2.38
CA ALA A 33 28.61 -21.30 1.83
C ALA A 33 27.25 -20.68 2.17
N ILE A 34 26.37 -20.57 1.18
CA ILE A 34 25.01 -20.07 1.35
C ILE A 34 24.07 -21.28 1.35
N VAL A 35 23.23 -21.40 2.36
CA VAL A 35 22.22 -22.46 2.45
C VAL A 35 21.19 -22.28 1.33
N VAL A 36 20.90 -23.32 0.56
CA VAL A 36 19.97 -23.26 -0.59
C VAL A 36 18.64 -23.97 -0.36
N GLN A 37 18.48 -24.65 0.77
CA GLN A 37 17.26 -25.36 1.15
C GLN A 37 16.76 -24.91 2.52
N ASP A 38 15.45 -24.93 2.71
CA ASP A 38 14.85 -24.72 4.03
C ASP A 38 15.08 -25.94 4.93
N GLN A 39 15.26 -25.70 6.22
CA GLN A 39 15.46 -26.74 7.24
C GLN A 39 16.70 -27.64 6.99
N ALA A 40 17.76 -27.07 6.43
CA ALA A 40 19.04 -27.76 6.28
C ALA A 40 19.64 -28.08 7.67
N SER A 41 20.12 -29.30 7.85
CA SER A 41 20.56 -29.77 9.17
C SER A 41 22.06 -29.50 9.39
N LEU A 42 22.39 -28.70 10.41
CA LEU A 42 23.75 -28.62 10.93
C LEU A 42 23.96 -29.73 11.97
N ARG A 43 24.96 -30.59 11.75
CA ARG A 43 25.20 -31.80 12.53
C ARG A 43 26.56 -31.78 13.25
N ALA A 44 26.66 -32.53 14.34
CA ALA A 44 27.91 -32.63 15.10
C ALA A 44 29.02 -33.44 14.39
N ALA A 45 28.68 -34.26 13.39
CA ALA A 45 29.61 -35.10 12.63
C ALA A 45 29.14 -35.27 11.17
N PRO A 46 30.04 -35.61 10.22
CA PRO A 46 29.74 -35.73 8.78
C PRO A 46 29.03 -37.05 8.43
N ARG A 47 27.83 -37.25 9.00
CA ARG A 47 26.94 -38.40 8.73
C ARG A 47 25.52 -38.06 9.15
N ASP A 48 24.51 -38.63 8.48
CA ASP A 48 23.10 -38.32 8.79
C ASP A 48 22.67 -38.77 10.17
N SER A 49 23.22 -39.88 10.66
CA SER A 49 22.90 -40.39 11.99
C SER A 49 23.52 -39.56 13.12
N ALA A 50 24.34 -38.55 12.81
CA ALA A 50 24.90 -37.67 13.81
C ALA A 50 23.83 -36.74 14.38
N GLN A 51 23.98 -36.39 15.66
CA GLN A 51 23.10 -35.47 16.36
C GLN A 51 22.98 -34.16 15.56
N GLN A 52 21.73 -33.79 15.26
CA GLN A 52 21.40 -32.48 14.72
C GLN A 52 21.56 -31.42 15.83
N GLN A 53 22.32 -30.38 15.54
CA GLN A 53 22.58 -29.28 16.46
C GLN A 53 21.56 -28.15 16.26
N THR A 54 21.30 -27.79 15.01
CA THR A 54 20.31 -26.76 14.64
C THR A 54 19.81 -26.99 13.22
N LEU A 55 18.68 -26.36 12.89
CA LEU A 55 18.21 -26.18 11.52
C LEU A 55 18.67 -24.82 11.00
N LEU A 56 18.97 -24.79 9.71
CA LEU A 56 19.33 -23.61 8.94
C LEU A 56 18.32 -23.39 7.82
N TRP A 57 18.19 -22.16 7.38
CA TRP A 57 17.20 -21.75 6.39
C TRP A 57 17.87 -21.19 5.14
N GLN A 58 17.18 -21.25 4.01
CA GLN A 58 17.74 -20.78 2.75
C GLN A 58 18.15 -19.30 2.86
N GLY A 59 19.32 -18.98 2.29
CA GLY A 59 19.92 -17.65 2.37
C GLY A 59 20.82 -17.42 3.57
N GLU A 60 20.87 -18.28 4.59
CA GLU A 60 21.86 -18.16 5.66
C GLU A 60 23.29 -18.41 5.12
N VAL A 61 24.26 -17.61 5.59
CA VAL A 61 25.67 -17.71 5.20
C VAL A 61 26.48 -18.37 6.31
N LEU A 62 27.41 -19.23 5.89
CA LEU A 62 28.27 -20.02 6.75
C LEU A 62 29.73 -19.84 6.30
N GLU A 63 30.65 -19.73 7.24
CA GLU A 63 32.10 -19.76 6.95
C GLU A 63 32.52 -21.22 6.72
N VAL A 64 33.18 -21.54 5.61
CA VAL A 64 33.69 -22.89 5.35
C VAL A 64 35.04 -23.05 6.03
N ARG A 65 35.22 -24.11 6.82
CA ARG A 65 36.46 -24.42 7.54
C ARG A 65 37.12 -25.73 7.12
N GLY A 66 36.41 -26.55 6.35
CA GLY A 66 36.95 -27.80 5.83
C GLY A 66 35.90 -28.60 5.07
N GLU A 67 36.33 -29.72 4.50
CA GLU A 67 35.47 -30.65 3.78
C GLU A 67 35.81 -32.08 4.21
N ARG A 68 34.78 -32.90 4.40
CA ARG A 68 34.93 -34.30 4.77
C ARG A 68 33.77 -35.12 4.21
N MET A 69 34.09 -36.06 3.33
CA MET A 69 33.08 -36.80 2.55
C MET A 69 32.15 -35.81 1.83
N ASP A 70 30.85 -36.09 1.77
CA ASP A 70 29.86 -35.18 1.16
C ASP A 70 29.38 -34.07 2.12
N TYR A 71 30.19 -33.69 3.11
CA TYR A 71 29.88 -32.65 4.10
C TYR A 71 30.93 -31.54 4.13
N LEU A 72 30.45 -30.31 4.34
CA LEU A 72 31.29 -29.17 4.67
C LEU A 72 31.36 -29.01 6.18
N GLN A 73 32.57 -28.86 6.72
CA GLN A 73 32.77 -28.34 8.06
C GLN A 73 32.62 -26.82 8.00
N VAL A 74 31.70 -26.28 8.78
CA VAL A 74 31.28 -24.89 8.70
C VAL A 74 31.17 -24.24 10.07
N TRP A 75 31.20 -22.91 10.08
CA TRP A 75 30.92 -22.08 11.24
C TRP A 75 29.77 -21.11 10.94
N ASP A 76 28.72 -21.19 11.76
CA ASP A 76 27.61 -20.23 11.78
C ASP A 76 27.97 -19.09 12.74
N HIS A 77 28.25 -17.90 12.20
CA HIS A 77 28.56 -16.72 13.00
C HIS A 77 27.35 -16.18 13.77
N LYS A 78 26.12 -16.35 13.27
CA LYS A 78 24.90 -15.86 13.94
C LYS A 78 24.64 -16.61 15.24
N ARG A 79 24.96 -17.91 15.26
CA ARG A 79 24.73 -18.82 16.40
C ARG A 79 26.01 -19.21 17.13
N GLU A 80 27.15 -18.66 16.70
CA GLU A 80 28.51 -18.96 17.19
C GLU A 80 28.75 -20.47 17.33
N ARG A 81 28.42 -21.22 16.27
CA ARG A 81 28.39 -22.69 16.31
C ARG A 81 29.02 -23.32 15.08
N GLY A 82 29.95 -24.24 15.33
CA GLY A 82 30.54 -25.09 14.30
C GLY A 82 29.81 -26.43 14.15
N GLY A 83 29.81 -26.96 12.93
CA GLY A 83 29.24 -28.27 12.63
C GLY A 83 29.51 -28.73 11.21
N PHE A 84 28.78 -29.74 10.78
CA PHE A 84 28.83 -30.33 9.44
C PHE A 84 27.48 -30.18 8.75
N ILE A 85 27.49 -29.70 7.50
CA ILE A 85 26.30 -29.60 6.65
C ILE A 85 26.56 -30.36 5.34
N ARG A 86 25.52 -30.96 4.75
CA ARG A 86 25.67 -31.65 3.46
C ARG A 86 26.05 -30.65 2.37
N ALA A 87 26.99 -31.03 1.51
CA ALA A 87 27.40 -30.19 0.39
C ALA A 87 26.24 -29.92 -0.60
N SER A 88 25.23 -30.79 -0.66
CA SER A 88 24.00 -30.62 -1.47
C SER A 88 23.08 -29.50 -0.97
N ASP A 89 23.19 -29.12 0.30
CA ASP A 89 22.24 -28.20 0.96
C ASP A 89 22.76 -26.75 0.92
N VAL A 90 23.94 -26.54 0.35
CA VAL A 90 24.63 -25.25 0.32
C VAL A 90 25.27 -24.99 -1.05
N ARG A 91 25.43 -23.72 -1.38
CA ARG A 91 26.22 -23.24 -2.51
C ARG A 91 27.47 -22.54 -1.99
N ARG A 92 28.65 -23.06 -2.33
CA ARG A 92 29.92 -22.38 -2.04
C ARG A 92 30.05 -21.10 -2.86
N VAL A 93 30.62 -20.08 -2.22
CA VAL A 93 30.93 -18.77 -2.78
C VAL A 93 32.29 -18.33 -2.23
N SER A 94 33.21 -17.89 -3.10
CA SER A 94 34.53 -17.41 -2.67
C SER A 94 34.50 -15.96 -2.19
N LEU A 95 33.44 -15.23 -2.52
CA LEU A 95 33.26 -13.80 -2.21
C LEU A 95 34.36 -12.91 -2.84
N THR A 96 34.90 -13.35 -3.98
CA THR A 96 35.88 -12.61 -4.77
C THR A 96 35.22 -11.95 -5.98
N GLU A 97 35.87 -10.93 -6.54
CA GLU A 97 35.39 -10.22 -7.74
C GLU A 97 35.10 -11.16 -8.92
N ALA A 98 35.86 -12.26 -9.04
CA ALA A 98 35.67 -13.27 -10.08
C ALA A 98 34.28 -13.94 -10.03
N ASP A 99 33.67 -14.06 -8.83
CA ASP A 99 32.34 -14.66 -8.66
C ASP A 99 31.20 -13.72 -9.09
N GLY A 100 31.45 -12.41 -9.18
CA GLY A 100 30.43 -11.39 -9.39
C GLY A 100 29.46 -11.68 -10.55
N PRO A 101 29.95 -11.94 -11.78
CA PRO A 101 29.09 -12.24 -12.93
C PRO A 101 28.24 -13.51 -12.76
N ALA A 102 28.79 -14.55 -12.13
CA ALA A 102 28.08 -15.80 -11.88
C ALA A 102 26.98 -15.60 -10.83
N LEU A 103 27.29 -14.91 -9.72
CA LEU A 103 26.32 -14.56 -8.67
C LEU A 103 25.16 -13.74 -9.22
N LEU A 104 25.45 -12.74 -10.06
CA LEU A 104 24.41 -11.92 -10.68
C LEU A 104 23.50 -12.73 -11.62
N SER A 105 24.05 -13.74 -12.30
CA SER A 105 23.27 -14.62 -13.17
C SER A 105 22.31 -15.51 -12.37
N VAL A 106 22.78 -16.08 -11.25
CA VAL A 106 21.92 -16.83 -10.32
C VAL A 106 20.86 -15.91 -9.70
N LEU A 107 21.23 -14.68 -9.34
CA LEU A 107 20.31 -13.70 -8.78
C LEU A 107 19.14 -13.39 -9.72
N ARG A 108 19.40 -13.25 -11.02
CA ARG A 108 18.37 -13.04 -12.05
C ARG A 108 17.38 -14.19 -12.09
N PHE A 109 17.86 -15.44 -12.03
CA PHE A 109 16.99 -16.62 -12.01
C PHE A 109 16.15 -16.69 -10.72
N VAL A 110 16.78 -16.49 -9.57
CA VAL A 110 16.10 -16.56 -8.25
C VAL A 110 15.05 -15.46 -8.11
N ARG A 111 15.27 -14.29 -8.73
CA ARG A 111 14.32 -13.16 -8.73
C ARG A 111 12.92 -13.58 -9.16
N ASP A 112 12.83 -14.44 -10.16
CA ASP A 112 11.58 -14.87 -10.77
C ASP A 112 11.01 -16.14 -10.13
N THR A 113 11.61 -16.61 -9.04
CA THR A 113 11.18 -17.81 -8.29
C THR A 113 10.53 -17.41 -6.95
N PRO A 114 9.18 -17.42 -6.85
CA PRO A 114 8.49 -17.22 -5.58
C PRO A 114 8.86 -18.30 -4.55
N GLY A 115 9.02 -17.93 -3.29
CA GLY A 115 9.43 -18.86 -2.23
C GLY A 115 10.93 -18.86 -1.93
N SER A 116 11.75 -18.30 -2.83
CA SER A 116 13.20 -18.21 -2.68
C SER A 116 13.69 -16.82 -2.28
N GLU A 117 12.83 -15.99 -1.67
CA GLU A 117 13.17 -14.61 -1.34
C GLU A 117 14.35 -14.51 -0.36
N ALA A 118 14.37 -15.32 0.71
CA ALA A 118 15.47 -15.34 1.67
C ALA A 118 16.80 -15.75 1.03
N LEU A 119 16.77 -16.76 0.13
CA LEU A 119 17.93 -17.16 -0.67
C LEU A 119 18.41 -16.02 -1.58
N GLY A 120 17.48 -15.35 -2.27
CA GLY A 120 17.77 -14.19 -3.12
C GLY A 120 18.42 -13.04 -2.36
N ILE A 121 17.98 -12.77 -1.12
CA ILE A 121 18.60 -11.77 -0.24
C ILE A 121 20.03 -12.17 0.12
N GLY A 122 20.26 -13.42 0.52
CA GLY A 122 21.61 -13.92 0.82
C GLY A 122 22.57 -13.87 -0.39
N LEU A 123 22.08 -14.25 -1.57
CA LEU A 123 22.83 -14.14 -2.83
C LEU A 123 23.13 -12.69 -3.21
N THR A 124 22.20 -11.76 -2.94
CA THR A 124 22.43 -10.32 -3.14
C THR A 124 23.55 -9.85 -2.22
N ALA A 125 23.51 -10.20 -0.93
CA ALA A 125 24.54 -9.82 0.02
C ALA A 125 25.93 -10.35 -0.41
N ALA A 126 26.01 -11.61 -0.85
CA ALA A 126 27.24 -12.18 -1.40
C ALA A 126 27.73 -11.42 -2.64
N TYR A 127 26.83 -11.05 -3.56
CA TYR A 127 27.19 -10.21 -4.71
C TYR A 127 27.70 -8.83 -4.29
N LEU A 128 27.04 -8.16 -3.34
CA LEU A 128 27.44 -6.84 -2.85
C LEU A 128 28.80 -6.87 -2.16
N GLN A 129 29.13 -7.97 -1.49
CA GLN A 129 30.45 -8.18 -0.87
C GLN A 129 31.54 -8.49 -1.90
N ALA A 130 31.21 -9.24 -2.96
CA ALA A 130 32.16 -9.67 -3.98
C ALA A 130 32.43 -8.59 -5.06
N ALA A 131 31.43 -7.77 -5.40
CA ALA A 131 31.50 -6.88 -6.54
C ALA A 131 32.37 -5.63 -6.27
N PRO A 132 33.18 -5.17 -7.26
CA PRO A 132 33.98 -3.97 -7.12
C PRO A 132 33.09 -2.72 -7.11
N ALA A 133 33.58 -1.64 -6.49
CA ALA A 133 32.84 -0.38 -6.35
C ALA A 133 32.32 0.18 -7.69
N ALA A 134 33.09 0.03 -8.78
CA ALA A 134 32.68 0.46 -10.11
C ALA A 134 31.48 -0.34 -10.67
N ALA A 135 31.37 -1.63 -10.35
CA ALA A 135 30.22 -2.44 -10.74
C ALA A 135 28.99 -2.11 -9.88
N LEU A 136 29.21 -1.79 -8.60
CA LEU A 136 28.16 -1.41 -7.65
C LEU A 136 27.55 -0.03 -7.95
N SER A 137 28.31 0.92 -8.49
CA SER A 137 27.79 2.22 -8.92
C SER A 137 27.14 2.18 -10.31
N GLY A 138 27.45 1.15 -11.12
CA GLY A 138 26.92 0.98 -12.47
C GLY A 138 25.58 0.24 -12.54
N GLU A 139 25.25 -0.24 -13.74
CA GLU A 139 23.98 -0.95 -14.04
C GLU A 139 23.83 -2.24 -13.23
N ARG A 140 24.93 -2.96 -12.99
CA ARG A 140 24.90 -4.23 -12.25
C ARG A 140 24.54 -4.02 -10.78
N GLY A 141 25.02 -2.95 -10.17
CA GLY A 141 24.61 -2.56 -8.82
C GLY A 141 23.14 -2.16 -8.74
N ALA A 142 22.65 -1.39 -9.72
CA ALA A 142 21.23 -1.04 -9.80
C ALA A 142 20.35 -2.30 -9.93
N GLN A 143 20.76 -3.26 -10.77
CA GLN A 143 20.08 -4.54 -10.92
C GLN A 143 20.05 -5.36 -9.61
N ALA A 144 21.17 -5.42 -8.88
CA ALA A 144 21.23 -6.14 -7.61
C ALA A 144 20.32 -5.50 -6.54
N LEU A 145 20.29 -4.17 -6.45
CA LEU A 145 19.44 -3.45 -5.51
C LEU A 145 17.95 -3.55 -5.87
N ASP A 146 17.59 -3.50 -7.17
CA ASP A 146 16.22 -3.75 -7.63
C ASP A 146 15.76 -5.18 -7.31
N ALA A 147 16.65 -6.16 -7.47
CA ALA A 147 16.38 -7.55 -7.08
C ALA A 147 16.19 -7.66 -5.55
N LEU A 148 17.09 -7.09 -4.74
CA LEU A 148 16.99 -7.06 -3.28
C LEU A 148 15.64 -6.49 -2.81
N GLY A 149 15.27 -5.33 -3.34
CA GLY A 149 13.98 -4.70 -3.04
C GLY A 149 12.81 -5.59 -3.46
N THR A 150 12.89 -6.23 -4.63
CA THR A 150 11.85 -7.16 -5.12
C THR A 150 11.67 -8.36 -4.18
N PHE A 151 12.77 -8.97 -3.71
CA PHE A 151 12.70 -10.07 -2.75
C PHE A 151 12.10 -9.63 -1.42
N ALA A 152 12.55 -8.50 -0.88
CA ALA A 152 12.06 -7.98 0.39
C ALA A 152 10.58 -7.63 0.32
N ASP A 153 10.12 -6.93 -0.73
CA ASP A 153 8.69 -6.59 -0.90
C ASP A 153 7.82 -7.84 -1.07
N ARG A 154 8.28 -8.82 -1.86
CA ARG A 154 7.53 -10.07 -2.06
C ARG A 154 7.47 -10.91 -0.80
N LEU A 155 8.56 -10.98 -0.03
CA LEU A 155 8.60 -11.65 1.27
C LEU A 155 7.61 -11.00 2.25
N ALA A 156 7.60 -9.67 2.34
CA ALA A 156 6.67 -8.91 3.18
C ALA A 156 5.20 -9.18 2.79
N ARG A 157 4.89 -9.20 1.48
CA ARG A 157 3.55 -9.54 0.98
C ARG A 157 3.12 -10.95 1.36
N ARG A 158 3.98 -11.94 1.14
CA ARG A 158 3.69 -13.34 1.49
C ARG A 158 3.46 -13.49 3.00
N ALA A 159 4.27 -12.81 3.82
CA ALA A 159 4.12 -12.81 5.27
C ALA A 159 2.82 -12.13 5.74
N SER A 160 2.35 -11.10 5.03
CA SER A 160 1.09 -10.39 5.34
C SER A 160 -0.17 -11.21 5.01
N LEU A 161 -0.06 -12.22 4.14
CA LEU A 161 -1.18 -13.08 3.74
C LEU A 161 -1.42 -14.26 4.71
N ALA A 162 -0.58 -14.44 5.74
CA ALA A 162 -0.67 -15.51 6.74
C ALA A 162 -1.36 -15.01 8.03
N PRO A 163 -2.20 -15.82 8.74
CA PRO A 163 -2.17 -17.28 8.83
C PRO A 163 -3.50 -17.98 8.47
N SER A 164 -3.45 -19.04 7.65
CA SER A 164 -4.57 -19.98 7.58
C SER A 164 -4.59 -20.84 8.86
N SER A 165 -5.77 -21.12 9.43
CA SER A 165 -5.92 -22.00 10.61
C SER A 165 -5.53 -23.46 10.37
N THR A 166 -5.28 -23.84 9.11
CA THR A 166 -4.86 -25.20 8.74
C THR A 166 -3.42 -25.49 9.18
N ALA A 167 -3.09 -26.76 9.42
CA ALA A 167 -1.74 -27.18 9.76
C ALA A 167 -0.70 -26.78 8.70
N ALA A 168 -1.06 -26.84 7.41
CA ALA A 168 -0.21 -26.38 6.31
C ALA A 168 0.04 -24.86 6.38
N GLY A 169 -0.97 -24.05 6.73
CA GLY A 169 -0.78 -22.62 6.94
C GLY A 169 0.09 -22.27 8.14
N LYS A 170 0.04 -23.06 9.22
CA LYS A 170 0.93 -22.90 10.37
C LYS A 170 2.39 -23.20 10.00
N ALA A 171 2.64 -24.28 9.26
CA ALA A 171 3.98 -24.62 8.76
C ALA A 171 4.54 -23.54 7.81
N ASN A 172 3.69 -23.00 6.93
CA ASN A 172 4.05 -21.87 6.07
C ASN A 172 4.37 -20.61 6.89
N GLY A 173 3.63 -20.35 7.97
CA GLY A 173 3.90 -19.24 8.88
C GLY A 173 5.27 -19.32 9.56
N ALA A 174 5.65 -20.51 10.05
CA ALA A 174 6.97 -20.72 10.65
C ALA A 174 8.11 -20.51 9.63
N THR A 175 7.92 -20.98 8.39
CA THR A 175 8.88 -20.78 7.29
C THR A 175 9.05 -19.30 6.95
N LEU A 176 7.93 -18.57 6.80
CA LEU A 176 7.95 -17.14 6.51
C LEU A 176 8.59 -16.31 7.64
N SER A 177 8.34 -16.68 8.90
CA SER A 177 9.01 -16.06 10.05
C SER A 177 10.53 -16.26 9.97
N ALA A 178 10.98 -17.49 9.68
CA ALA A 178 12.40 -17.77 9.53
C ALA A 178 13.02 -17.00 8.34
N HIS A 179 12.32 -16.89 7.22
CA HIS A 179 12.76 -16.09 6.06
C HIS A 179 12.90 -14.60 6.41
N LEU A 180 11.97 -14.04 7.21
CA LEU A 180 12.08 -12.68 7.73
C LEU A 180 13.29 -12.52 8.65
N ASP A 181 13.60 -13.52 9.49
CA ASP A 181 14.79 -13.50 10.36
C ASP A 181 16.10 -13.56 9.57
N VAL A 182 16.14 -14.32 8.47
CA VAL A 182 17.27 -14.32 7.53
C VAL A 182 17.44 -12.94 6.91
N ALA A 183 16.36 -12.36 6.39
CA ALA A 183 16.38 -11.02 5.78
C ALA A 183 16.85 -9.94 6.77
N ASN A 184 16.33 -9.96 8.01
CA ASN A 184 16.73 -9.06 9.09
C ASN A 184 18.23 -9.20 9.44
N GLY A 185 18.78 -10.42 9.35
CA GLY A 185 20.20 -10.69 9.55
C GLY A 185 21.10 -9.99 8.52
N TYR A 186 20.60 -9.77 7.30
CA TYR A 186 21.27 -8.99 6.27
C TYR A 186 20.96 -7.48 6.32
N GLY A 187 20.24 -7.02 7.35
CA GLY A 187 19.89 -5.62 7.51
C GLY A 187 18.63 -5.16 6.76
N VAL A 188 17.91 -6.06 6.08
CA VAL A 188 16.62 -5.74 5.45
C VAL A 188 15.59 -5.50 6.56
N ARG A 189 14.97 -4.32 6.58
CA ARG A 189 14.02 -3.93 7.64
C ARG A 189 12.57 -3.99 7.17
N PHE A 190 11.70 -4.39 8.09
CA PHE A 190 10.27 -4.46 7.88
C PHE A 190 9.53 -3.64 8.94
N THR A 191 8.49 -2.94 8.53
CA THR A 191 7.51 -2.32 9.41
C THR A 191 6.25 -3.19 9.46
N THR A 192 5.57 -3.19 10.59
CA THR A 192 4.38 -4.00 10.79
C THR A 192 3.26 -3.15 11.35
N TYR A 193 2.07 -3.31 10.78
CA TYR A 193 0.84 -2.63 11.19
C TYR A 193 -0.24 -3.67 11.47
N GLU A 194 -1.09 -3.44 12.46
CA GLU A 194 -2.29 -4.24 12.65
C GLU A 194 -3.46 -3.55 11.96
N VAL A 195 -4.07 -4.21 10.97
CA VAL A 195 -5.19 -3.70 10.18
C VAL A 195 -6.31 -4.73 10.24
N GLU A 196 -7.43 -4.37 10.88
CA GLU A 196 -8.61 -5.25 10.98
C GLU A 196 -8.29 -6.65 11.56
N GLY A 197 -7.40 -6.71 12.56
CA GLY A 197 -6.95 -7.96 13.19
C GLY A 197 -6.01 -8.81 12.32
N ARG A 198 -5.51 -8.26 11.21
CA ARG A 198 -4.46 -8.87 10.37
C ARG A 198 -3.16 -8.10 10.50
N MET A 199 -2.05 -8.82 10.50
CA MET A 199 -0.72 -8.23 10.50
C MET A 199 -0.30 -7.90 9.07
N GLN A 200 -0.17 -6.61 8.76
CA GLN A 200 0.37 -6.11 7.52
C GLN A 200 1.86 -5.82 7.70
N ILE A 201 2.70 -6.60 7.01
CA ILE A 201 4.16 -6.45 7.01
C ILE A 201 4.58 -5.74 5.73
N CYS A 202 5.43 -4.73 5.85
CA CYS A 202 5.89 -3.90 4.75
C CYS A 202 7.40 -3.75 4.79
N TYR A 203 8.04 -3.89 3.63
CA TYR A 203 9.45 -3.60 3.49
C TYR A 203 9.69 -2.09 3.64
N ASP A 204 10.74 -1.69 4.37
CA ASP A 204 11.07 -0.27 4.59
C ASP A 204 11.46 0.48 3.29
N GLY A 205 11.77 -0.26 2.22
CA GLY A 205 12.05 0.27 0.89
C GLY A 205 13.47 0.78 0.67
N GLU A 206 14.42 0.51 1.57
CA GLU A 206 15.79 1.07 1.48
C GLU A 206 16.47 0.82 0.12
N ALA A 207 16.45 -0.42 -0.37
CA ALA A 207 17.05 -0.80 -1.63
C ALA A 207 16.40 -0.06 -2.81
N PHE A 208 15.08 0.10 -2.79
CA PHE A 208 14.35 0.86 -3.81
C PHE A 208 14.70 2.35 -3.78
N ARG A 209 14.87 2.96 -2.60
CA ARG A 209 15.35 4.36 -2.53
C ARG A 209 16.75 4.51 -3.13
N ARG A 210 17.64 3.53 -2.90
CA ARG A 210 18.97 3.50 -3.53
C ARG A 210 18.86 3.36 -5.05
N VAL A 211 18.02 2.48 -5.58
CA VAL A 211 17.75 2.36 -7.03
C VAL A 211 17.30 3.71 -7.61
N LEU A 212 16.35 4.40 -6.96
CA LEU A 212 15.88 5.71 -7.43
C LEU A 212 16.96 6.81 -7.41
N ALA A 213 17.98 6.66 -6.56
CA ALA A 213 19.12 7.58 -6.49
C ALA A 213 20.23 7.25 -7.51
N MET A 214 20.22 6.06 -8.11
CA MET A 214 21.26 5.64 -9.07
C MET A 214 20.96 6.16 -10.48
N PRO A 215 21.89 6.91 -11.10
CA PRO A 215 21.74 7.35 -12.49
C PRO A 215 21.64 6.18 -13.48
N SER A 216 22.36 5.09 -13.21
CA SER A 216 22.42 3.88 -14.03
C SER A 216 21.17 3.00 -13.96
N ALA A 217 20.22 3.29 -13.07
CA ALA A 217 18.97 2.53 -12.99
C ALA A 217 18.10 2.80 -14.21
N ASP A 218 17.64 1.72 -14.86
CA ASP A 218 16.75 1.80 -16.02
C ASP A 218 15.32 2.24 -15.64
N ALA A 219 14.50 2.57 -16.65
CA ALA A 219 13.14 3.08 -16.45
C ALA A 219 12.24 2.05 -15.73
N ASP A 220 12.37 0.77 -16.07
CA ASP A 220 11.57 -0.31 -15.50
C ASP A 220 11.91 -0.53 -14.01
N GLN A 221 13.19 -0.49 -13.65
CA GLN A 221 13.69 -0.54 -12.27
C GLN A 221 13.16 0.63 -11.46
N ARG A 222 13.24 1.85 -11.99
CA ARG A 222 12.72 3.05 -11.32
C ARG A 222 11.21 2.98 -11.13
N ALA A 223 10.47 2.52 -12.14
CA ALA A 223 9.02 2.35 -12.04
C ALA A 223 8.63 1.31 -10.98
N ARG A 224 9.27 0.14 -10.96
CA ARG A 224 9.04 -0.88 -9.92
C ARG A 224 9.37 -0.37 -8.52
N ALA A 225 10.50 0.32 -8.36
CA ALA A 225 10.92 0.91 -7.09
C ALA A 225 9.90 1.94 -6.58
N ALA A 226 9.45 2.84 -7.44
CA ALA A 226 8.44 3.85 -7.09
C ALA A 226 7.09 3.22 -6.74
N LEU A 227 6.65 2.19 -7.48
CA LEU A 227 5.41 1.46 -7.19
C LEU A 227 5.46 0.72 -5.85
N ALA A 228 6.59 0.12 -5.52
CA ALA A 228 6.80 -0.57 -4.25
C ALA A 228 6.81 0.41 -3.06
N LEU A 229 7.48 1.57 -3.21
CA LEU A 229 7.55 2.59 -2.17
C LEU A 229 6.22 3.32 -1.89
N THR A 230 5.26 3.24 -2.82
CA THR A 230 4.00 4.00 -2.74
C THR A 230 2.77 3.13 -2.43
N ARG A 231 2.98 1.90 -1.96
CA ARG A 231 1.91 0.94 -1.68
C ARG A 231 0.94 1.50 -0.62
N PRO A 232 -0.37 1.63 -0.92
CA PRO A 232 -1.32 2.21 0.02
C PRO A 232 -1.44 1.39 1.31
N GLU A 233 -1.37 0.06 1.21
CA GLU A 233 -1.40 -0.86 2.35
C GLU A 233 -0.17 -0.76 3.27
N CYS A 234 0.90 -0.10 2.83
CA CYS A 234 2.11 0.13 3.62
C CYS A 234 2.19 1.52 4.25
N THR A 235 1.05 2.21 4.34
CA THR A 235 0.93 3.47 5.10
C THR A 235 0.36 3.16 6.49
N ASN A 236 0.93 3.77 7.53
CA ASN A 236 0.44 3.61 8.89
C ASN A 236 -1.06 4.04 8.98
N PRO A 237 -1.99 3.13 9.35
CA PRO A 237 -3.41 3.46 9.47
C PRO A 237 -3.70 4.51 10.55
N ASP A 238 -2.88 4.56 11.61
CA ASP A 238 -3.05 5.49 12.74
C ASP A 238 -2.37 6.84 12.51
N MET A 239 -1.80 7.07 11.32
CA MET A 239 -1.14 8.33 10.97
C MET A 239 -2.13 9.51 11.07
N PRO A 240 -1.77 10.60 11.79
CA PRO A 240 -2.58 11.81 11.83
C PRO A 240 -2.84 12.37 10.43
N ALA A 241 -4.04 12.94 10.20
CA ALA A 241 -4.46 13.39 8.88
C ALA A 241 -3.49 14.38 8.20
N HIS A 242 -2.88 15.27 8.98
CA HIS A 242 -1.93 16.27 8.47
C HIS A 242 -0.59 15.66 8.05
N GLU A 243 -0.10 14.63 8.76
CA GLU A 243 1.10 13.88 8.36
C GLU A 243 0.81 13.01 7.15
N ARG A 244 -0.37 12.38 7.10
CA ARG A 244 -0.83 11.62 5.94
C ARG A 244 -0.89 12.49 4.68
N ALA A 245 -1.38 13.72 4.79
CA ALA A 245 -1.38 14.66 3.67
C ALA A 245 0.04 14.98 3.17
N LYS A 246 0.99 15.25 4.09
CA LYS A 246 2.41 15.48 3.73
C LYS A 246 3.03 14.27 3.04
N LEU A 247 2.75 13.06 3.55
CA LEU A 247 3.22 11.82 2.94
C LEU A 247 2.65 11.65 1.54
N GLN A 248 1.34 11.86 1.36
CA GLN A 248 0.67 11.75 0.05
C GLN A 248 1.24 12.73 -0.98
N ASP A 249 1.50 13.97 -0.59
CA ASP A 249 2.15 14.97 -1.44
C ASP A 249 3.55 14.50 -1.86
N TRP A 250 4.34 13.95 -0.92
CA TRP A 250 5.67 13.40 -1.21
C TRP A 250 5.61 12.17 -2.12
N LEU A 251 4.69 11.24 -1.89
CA LEU A 251 4.49 10.04 -2.72
C LEU A 251 4.05 10.39 -4.13
N ALA A 252 3.18 11.39 -4.29
CA ALA A 252 2.78 11.90 -5.60
C ALA A 252 4.00 12.45 -6.35
N GLN A 253 4.80 13.31 -5.72
CA GLN A 253 6.04 13.85 -6.31
C GLN A 253 7.06 12.77 -6.64
N LEU A 254 7.17 11.71 -5.83
CA LEU A 254 8.05 10.58 -6.10
C LEU A 254 7.66 9.88 -7.40
N LEU A 255 6.38 9.59 -7.58
CA LEU A 255 5.87 8.93 -8.79
C LEU A 255 5.93 9.83 -10.01
N GLU A 256 5.78 11.14 -9.88
CA GLU A 256 5.91 12.09 -11.00
C GLU A 256 7.29 12.02 -11.67
N LYS A 257 8.34 11.61 -10.95
CA LYS A 257 9.69 11.44 -11.50
C LYS A 257 9.87 10.22 -12.39
N VAL A 258 8.90 9.32 -12.43
CA VAL A 258 8.92 8.13 -13.30
C VAL A 258 8.49 8.54 -14.71
N ASP A 259 9.38 8.42 -15.69
CA ASP A 259 8.97 8.56 -17.09
C ASP A 259 8.14 7.34 -17.51
N VAL A 260 6.93 7.58 -17.98
CA VAL A 260 5.97 6.55 -18.39
C VAL A 260 6.02 6.27 -19.89
N ALA A 261 6.62 7.15 -20.70
CA ALA A 261 6.62 7.04 -22.15
C ALA A 261 7.43 5.83 -22.64
N GLY A 262 8.56 5.55 -21.99
CA GLY A 262 9.44 4.42 -22.30
C GLY A 262 9.06 3.09 -21.67
N LEU A 263 8.03 3.05 -20.81
CA LEU A 263 7.66 1.83 -20.09
C LEU A 263 6.80 0.88 -20.94
N PRO A 264 6.92 -0.44 -20.72
CA PRO A 264 5.95 -1.43 -21.16
C PRO A 264 4.52 -1.08 -20.74
N SER A 265 3.52 -1.42 -21.55
CA SER A 265 2.12 -1.01 -21.36
C SER A 265 1.56 -1.41 -19.99
N TYR A 266 1.79 -2.64 -19.54
CA TYR A 266 1.32 -3.12 -18.23
C TYR A 266 1.94 -2.31 -17.06
N LEU A 267 3.22 -1.97 -17.15
CA LEU A 267 3.92 -1.24 -16.10
C LEU A 267 3.53 0.25 -16.10
N ARG A 268 3.35 0.83 -17.29
CA ARG A 268 2.76 2.15 -17.47
C ARG A 268 1.38 2.25 -16.81
N ASN A 269 0.51 1.28 -17.09
CA ASN A 269 -0.83 1.20 -16.49
C ASN A 269 -0.74 1.20 -14.95
N ARG A 270 0.15 0.39 -14.35
CA ARG A 270 0.34 0.36 -12.89
C ARG A 270 0.75 1.72 -12.32
N VAL A 271 1.70 2.42 -12.96
CA VAL A 271 2.12 3.76 -12.54
C VAL A 271 0.98 4.76 -12.65
N GLN A 272 0.25 4.77 -13.76
CA GLN A 272 -0.89 5.66 -13.98
C GLN A 272 -2.02 5.43 -12.97
N MET A 273 -2.40 4.17 -12.71
CA MET A 273 -3.40 3.83 -11.69
C MET A 273 -2.96 4.30 -10.30
N ARG A 274 -1.68 4.12 -9.94
CA ARG A 274 -1.15 4.57 -8.65
C ARG A 274 -1.15 6.10 -8.55
N ARG A 275 -0.75 6.81 -9.61
CA ARG A 275 -0.82 8.28 -9.68
C ARG A 275 -2.25 8.78 -9.58
N ALA A 276 -3.19 8.16 -10.28
CA ALA A 276 -4.61 8.50 -10.21
C ALA A 276 -5.15 8.37 -8.77
N GLY A 277 -4.80 7.29 -8.06
CA GLY A 277 -5.18 7.09 -6.66
C GLY A 277 -4.59 8.16 -5.72
N LEU A 278 -3.29 8.45 -5.83
CA LEU A 278 -2.63 9.46 -4.99
C LEU A 278 -3.11 10.89 -5.28
N TRP A 279 -3.26 11.27 -6.55
CA TRP A 279 -3.78 12.59 -6.89
C TRP A 279 -5.24 12.76 -6.47
N SER A 280 -6.02 11.68 -6.42
CA SER A 280 -7.35 11.71 -5.83
C SER A 280 -7.29 11.98 -4.31
N ALA A 281 -6.34 11.37 -3.61
CA ALA A 281 -6.13 11.64 -2.19
C ALA A 281 -5.70 13.10 -1.95
N VAL A 282 -4.75 13.61 -2.75
CA VAL A 282 -4.33 15.02 -2.71
C VAL A 282 -5.52 15.95 -2.98
N ALA A 283 -6.35 15.66 -3.99
CA ALA A 283 -7.54 16.46 -4.29
C ALA A 283 -8.51 16.52 -3.10
N PHE A 284 -8.73 15.39 -2.43
CA PHE A 284 -9.54 15.34 -1.21
C PHE A 284 -8.93 16.20 -0.09
N GLN A 285 -7.62 16.10 0.17
CA GLN A 285 -6.96 16.90 1.21
C GLN A 285 -7.00 18.40 0.89
N GLN A 286 -6.81 18.79 -0.37
CA GLN A 286 -6.91 20.20 -0.78
C GLN A 286 -8.34 20.71 -0.66
N ALA A 287 -9.34 19.88 -0.96
CA ALA A 287 -10.74 20.24 -0.79
C ALA A 287 -11.13 20.43 0.68
N ARG A 288 -10.53 19.66 1.61
CA ARG A 288 -10.73 19.82 3.05
C ARG A 288 -10.18 21.13 3.62
N LYS A 289 -9.11 21.67 3.02
CA LYS A 289 -8.51 22.93 3.48
C LYS A 289 -9.39 24.11 3.08
N ASP A 290 -9.50 24.35 1.78
CA ASP A 290 -10.11 25.59 1.27
C ASP A 290 -11.09 25.37 0.09
N GLY A 291 -11.31 24.12 -0.36
CA GLY A 291 -12.23 23.83 -1.48
C GLY A 291 -11.88 24.50 -2.82
N GLY A 292 -10.69 25.10 -2.94
CA GLY A 292 -10.33 26.02 -4.01
C GLY A 292 -9.71 25.38 -5.26
N PRO A 293 -9.12 26.19 -6.16
CA PRO A 293 -8.56 25.75 -7.45
C PRO A 293 -7.54 24.60 -7.34
N ALA A 294 -6.82 24.50 -6.22
CA ALA A 294 -5.85 23.42 -5.98
C ALA A 294 -6.51 22.03 -5.95
N ALA A 295 -7.72 21.91 -5.39
CA ALA A 295 -8.47 20.66 -5.37
C ALA A 295 -8.87 20.25 -6.79
N GLY A 296 -9.35 21.20 -7.60
CA GLY A 296 -9.69 20.98 -9.00
C GLY A 296 -8.48 20.59 -9.85
N ALA A 297 -7.32 21.23 -9.65
CA ALA A 297 -6.08 20.87 -10.34
C ALA A 297 -5.63 19.44 -10.03
N ALA A 298 -5.65 19.05 -8.75
CA ALA A 298 -5.30 17.70 -8.32
C ALA A 298 -6.29 16.65 -8.85
N ALA A 299 -7.60 16.93 -8.82
CA ALA A 299 -8.61 16.03 -9.39
C ALA A 299 -8.48 15.91 -10.91
N SER A 300 -8.08 16.99 -11.60
CA SER A 300 -7.87 17.00 -13.05
C SER A 300 -6.68 16.11 -13.40
N ARG A 301 -5.60 16.23 -12.62
CA ARG A 301 -4.45 15.34 -12.72
C ARG A 301 -4.82 13.88 -12.49
N ALA A 302 -5.60 13.59 -11.46
CA ALA A 302 -6.07 12.23 -11.17
C ALA A 302 -6.88 11.63 -12.33
N LEU A 303 -7.82 12.40 -12.90
CA LEU A 303 -8.63 11.98 -14.03
C LEU A 303 -7.78 11.76 -15.29
N ALA A 304 -6.81 12.65 -15.56
CA ALA A 304 -5.92 12.52 -16.72
C ALA A 304 -5.07 11.24 -16.65
N GLU A 305 -4.50 10.94 -15.47
CA GLU A 305 -3.73 9.70 -15.27
C GLU A 305 -4.61 8.46 -15.44
N PHE A 306 -5.82 8.46 -14.88
CA PHE A 306 -6.76 7.34 -15.04
C PHE A 306 -7.24 7.17 -16.49
N ALA A 307 -7.50 8.27 -17.20
CA ALA A 307 -7.87 8.24 -18.61
C ALA A 307 -6.74 7.72 -19.51
N GLY A 308 -5.49 7.81 -19.06
CA GLY A 308 -4.32 7.28 -19.77
C GLY A 308 -4.16 5.76 -19.66
N VAL A 309 -4.92 5.08 -18.79
CA VAL A 309 -4.81 3.63 -18.57
C VAL A 309 -5.45 2.87 -19.74
N SER A 310 -4.66 2.02 -20.40
CA SER A 310 -5.13 1.13 -21.47
C SER A 310 -5.77 -0.14 -20.89
N ARG A 311 -7.10 -0.27 -20.98
CA ARG A 311 -7.81 -1.49 -20.52
C ARG A 311 -7.45 -2.75 -21.32
N ASN A 312 -7.07 -2.60 -22.58
CA ASN A 312 -6.67 -3.73 -23.42
C ASN A 312 -5.36 -4.35 -22.96
N ASP A 313 -4.53 -3.58 -22.25
CA ASP A 313 -3.23 -3.99 -21.71
C ASP A 313 -3.29 -4.15 -20.18
N LEU A 314 -4.46 -4.47 -19.63
CA LEU A 314 -4.65 -4.65 -18.19
C LEU A 314 -4.63 -6.16 -17.86
N PRO A 315 -3.59 -6.68 -17.19
CA PRO A 315 -3.59 -8.04 -16.67
C PRO A 315 -4.71 -8.26 -15.64
N ASP A 316 -5.22 -9.49 -15.54
CA ASP A 316 -6.25 -9.86 -14.56
C ASP A 316 -5.84 -9.51 -13.11
N GLU A 317 -4.55 -9.67 -12.78
CA GLU A 317 -4.00 -9.34 -11.46
C GLU A 317 -4.09 -7.84 -11.12
N ASP A 318 -4.15 -6.97 -12.13
CA ASP A 318 -4.23 -5.52 -11.99
C ASP A 318 -5.67 -4.99 -11.93
N GLN A 319 -6.67 -5.85 -12.16
CA GLN A 319 -8.09 -5.47 -12.16
C GLN A 319 -8.53 -4.85 -10.83
N VAL A 320 -8.01 -5.36 -9.70
CA VAL A 320 -8.32 -4.81 -8.37
C VAL A 320 -7.80 -3.38 -8.23
N ALA A 321 -6.56 -3.12 -8.68
CA ALA A 321 -5.95 -1.79 -8.65
C ALA A 321 -6.67 -0.82 -9.60
N TYR A 322 -7.14 -1.31 -10.75
CA TYR A 322 -7.93 -0.53 -11.70
C TYR A 322 -9.24 -0.04 -11.07
N ASN A 323 -10.00 -0.97 -10.45
CA ASN A 323 -11.26 -0.64 -9.81
C ASN A 323 -11.06 0.33 -8.63
N ASP A 324 -10.00 0.14 -7.83
CA ASP A 324 -9.66 1.05 -6.73
C ASP A 324 -9.35 2.46 -7.22
N ALA A 325 -8.52 2.59 -8.27
CA ALA A 325 -8.23 3.87 -8.91
C ALA A 325 -9.51 4.53 -9.47
N ALA A 326 -10.37 3.76 -10.15
CA ALA A 326 -11.63 4.25 -10.67
C ALA A 326 -12.52 4.84 -9.56
N MET A 327 -12.71 4.11 -8.45
CA MET A 327 -13.52 4.57 -7.33
C MET A 327 -12.95 5.83 -6.67
N ARG A 328 -11.62 5.91 -6.50
CA ARG A 328 -10.95 7.08 -5.91
C ARG A 328 -11.10 8.34 -6.76
N VAL A 329 -10.91 8.22 -8.08
CA VAL A 329 -11.11 9.33 -9.02
C VAL A 329 -12.57 9.74 -9.05
N SER A 330 -13.49 8.77 -9.08
CA SER A 330 -14.93 9.02 -9.00
C SER A 330 -15.32 9.78 -7.74
N ALA A 331 -14.76 9.44 -6.58
CA ALA A 331 -15.07 10.10 -5.31
C ALA A 331 -14.79 11.62 -5.36
N VAL A 332 -13.67 12.03 -5.96
CA VAL A 332 -13.27 13.46 -6.02
C VAL A 332 -13.70 14.19 -7.29
N ARG A 333 -14.39 13.55 -8.24
CA ARG A 333 -14.70 14.14 -9.55
C ARG A 333 -15.42 15.48 -9.50
N TRP A 334 -16.18 15.75 -8.44
CA TRP A 334 -16.92 17.01 -8.29
C TRP A 334 -16.02 18.22 -8.08
N ALA A 335 -14.74 18.02 -7.70
CA ALA A 335 -13.74 19.09 -7.71
C ALA A 335 -13.48 19.65 -9.11
N LEU A 336 -13.85 18.92 -10.17
CA LEU A 336 -13.72 19.36 -11.57
C LEU A 336 -14.89 20.24 -12.03
N VAL A 337 -15.97 20.28 -11.25
CA VAL A 337 -17.17 21.04 -11.60
C VAL A 337 -17.09 22.38 -10.87
N PRO A 338 -17.07 23.50 -11.58
CA PRO A 338 -17.10 24.81 -10.95
C PRO A 338 -18.32 24.93 -10.03
N ALA A 339 -18.12 25.46 -8.82
CA ALA A 339 -19.24 25.79 -7.96
C ALA A 339 -20.05 26.93 -8.60
N ALA A 340 -21.29 26.64 -8.99
CA ALA A 340 -22.23 27.66 -9.40
C ALA A 340 -22.78 28.38 -8.16
N ALA A 341 -23.06 29.67 -8.27
CA ALA A 341 -23.77 30.39 -7.23
C ALA A 341 -25.16 29.74 -7.02
N PRO A 342 -25.57 29.47 -5.77
CA PRO A 342 -26.88 28.89 -5.50
C PRO A 342 -27.97 29.85 -5.96
N VAL A 343 -28.82 29.40 -6.88
CA VAL A 343 -30.02 30.14 -7.31
C VAL A 343 -31.22 29.51 -6.61
N ALA A 344 -31.60 30.09 -5.48
CA ALA A 344 -32.86 29.75 -4.82
C ALA A 344 -34.01 30.53 -5.46
N ASP A 345 -35.13 29.87 -5.69
CA ASP A 345 -36.40 30.48 -6.12
C ASP A 345 -37.53 29.92 -5.25
N ALA A 346 -38.69 30.57 -5.24
CA ALA A 346 -39.83 30.24 -4.37
C ALA A 346 -40.31 28.78 -4.49
N LYS A 347 -39.98 28.07 -5.57
CA LYS A 347 -40.32 26.65 -5.80
C LYS A 347 -39.12 25.70 -5.75
N ARG A 348 -37.90 26.20 -5.63
CA ARG A 348 -36.68 25.39 -5.75
C ARG A 348 -35.69 25.75 -4.65
N PRO A 349 -35.50 24.87 -3.67
CA PRO A 349 -34.49 25.10 -2.66
C PRO A 349 -33.09 25.02 -3.28
N ALA A 350 -32.13 25.67 -2.63
CA ALA A 350 -30.73 25.63 -2.99
C ALA A 350 -29.86 25.20 -1.80
N VAL A 351 -28.69 24.66 -2.10
CA VAL A 351 -27.69 24.31 -1.09
C VAL A 351 -26.70 25.45 -0.94
N VAL A 352 -26.52 25.90 0.29
CA VAL A 352 -25.46 26.83 0.68
C VAL A 352 -24.52 26.10 1.64
N VAL A 353 -23.22 26.22 1.42
CA VAL A 353 -22.21 25.67 2.34
C VAL A 353 -21.52 26.84 3.04
N GLN A 354 -21.44 26.77 4.36
CA GLN A 354 -20.73 27.76 5.18
C GLN A 354 -19.83 27.07 6.21
N PRO A 355 -18.76 27.75 6.67
CA PRO A 355 -17.97 27.27 7.80
C PRO A 355 -18.83 27.10 9.07
N GLY A 356 -18.60 26.02 9.80
CA GLY A 356 -19.17 25.74 11.12
C GLY A 356 -18.16 25.96 12.24
N ALA A 357 -18.07 25.01 13.17
CA ALA A 357 -16.94 24.92 14.09
C ALA A 357 -15.59 24.72 13.32
N PRO A 358 -14.42 24.88 13.97
CA PRO A 358 -13.14 24.65 13.32
C PRO A 358 -13.05 23.27 12.64
N GLY A 359 -12.82 23.28 11.32
CA GLY A 359 -12.76 22.07 10.49
C GLY A 359 -14.12 21.48 10.07
N GLU A 360 -15.22 22.12 10.46
CA GLU A 360 -16.59 21.71 10.14
C GLU A 360 -17.16 22.56 8.99
N SER A 361 -17.85 21.90 8.05
CA SER A 361 -18.64 22.53 7.00
C SER A 361 -20.12 22.28 7.25
N CYS A 362 -20.91 23.35 7.33
CA CYS A 362 -22.35 23.29 7.49
C CYS A 362 -23.06 23.43 6.13
N VAL A 363 -23.85 22.41 5.80
CA VAL A 363 -24.79 22.41 4.68
C VAL A 363 -26.10 23.02 5.13
N LEU A 364 -26.53 24.04 4.43
CA LEU A 364 -27.83 24.69 4.61
C LEU A 364 -28.70 24.45 3.39
N LEU A 365 -29.94 24.07 3.62
CA LEU A 365 -30.98 24.10 2.59
C LEU A 365 -31.78 25.40 2.75
N VAL A 366 -31.78 26.23 1.71
CA VAL A 366 -32.44 27.55 1.70
C VAL A 366 -33.45 27.63 0.58
N ASP A 367 -34.44 28.51 0.71
CA ASP A 367 -35.36 28.88 -0.36
C ASP A 367 -35.58 30.40 -0.39
N ALA A 368 -36.60 30.90 -1.09
CA ALA A 368 -36.86 32.33 -1.16
C ALA A 368 -37.33 32.94 0.17
N GLN A 369 -37.89 32.13 1.07
CA GLN A 369 -38.43 32.54 2.37
C GLN A 369 -37.44 32.29 3.52
N HIS A 370 -36.63 31.24 3.41
CA HIS A 370 -35.73 30.71 4.44
C HIS A 370 -34.28 30.88 3.99
N GLY A 371 -33.62 31.94 4.47
CA GLY A 371 -32.22 32.25 4.15
C GLY A 371 -31.22 31.54 5.07
N ALA A 372 -29.93 31.90 4.96
CA ALA A 372 -28.86 31.26 5.73
C ALA A 372 -28.98 31.39 7.27
N LYS A 373 -29.72 32.40 7.76
CA LYS A 373 -29.97 32.62 9.20
C LYS A 373 -31.05 31.70 9.78
N ASP A 374 -32.00 31.29 8.95
CA ASP A 374 -33.13 30.44 9.31
C ASP A 374 -33.38 29.45 8.16
N PRO A 375 -32.47 28.48 7.94
CA PRO A 375 -32.56 27.56 6.82
C PRO A 375 -33.59 26.46 7.07
N LEU A 376 -34.16 25.90 6.00
CA LEU A 376 -35.05 24.74 6.04
C LEU A 376 -34.38 23.53 6.72
N VAL A 377 -33.07 23.38 6.49
CA VAL A 377 -32.22 22.34 7.08
C VAL A 377 -30.87 22.93 7.37
N ARG A 378 -30.30 22.58 8.53
CA ARG A 378 -28.88 22.77 8.82
C ARG A 378 -28.28 21.43 9.26
N ARG A 379 -27.26 20.97 8.54
CA ARG A 379 -26.48 19.78 8.91
C ARG A 379 -25.01 20.03 8.68
N CYS A 380 -24.19 19.77 9.69
CA CYS A 380 -22.76 20.01 9.62
C CYS A 380 -21.96 18.71 9.58
N THR A 381 -20.77 18.75 9.00
CA THR A 381 -19.89 17.59 8.82
C THR A 381 -18.42 18.02 8.82
N TYR A 382 -17.53 17.11 9.23
CA TYR A 382 -16.07 17.27 9.10
C TYR A 382 -15.52 16.74 7.76
N GLY A 383 -16.41 16.25 6.89
CA GLY A 383 -16.10 15.80 5.54
C GLY A 383 -16.06 16.93 4.51
N VAL A 384 -15.68 16.58 3.27
CA VAL A 384 -15.76 17.48 2.12
C VAL A 384 -17.19 17.49 1.57
N VAL A 385 -17.80 18.68 1.51
CA VAL A 385 -19.09 18.87 0.84
C VAL A 385 -18.85 19.30 -0.60
N TRP A 386 -19.30 18.48 -1.55
CA TRP A 386 -19.18 18.79 -2.97
C TRP A 386 -20.39 19.61 -3.44
N ALA A 387 -20.45 20.90 -3.12
CA ALA A 387 -21.63 21.74 -3.39
C ALA A 387 -22.10 21.72 -4.86
N ALA A 388 -21.17 21.64 -5.82
CA ALA A 388 -21.47 21.54 -7.26
C ALA A 388 -22.24 20.27 -7.67
N SER A 389 -22.33 19.28 -6.77
CA SER A 389 -23.13 18.06 -6.97
C SER A 389 -24.60 18.20 -6.62
N ALA A 390 -25.01 19.34 -6.03
CA ALA A 390 -26.38 19.54 -5.60
C ALA A 390 -27.35 19.48 -6.79
N THR A 391 -28.31 18.56 -6.74
CA THR A 391 -29.39 18.47 -7.73
C THR A 391 -30.74 18.47 -7.03
N VAL A 392 -31.70 19.21 -7.58
CA VAL A 392 -33.06 19.33 -7.04
C VAL A 392 -34.01 18.59 -7.97
N ASN A 393 -34.97 17.84 -7.43
CA ASN A 393 -35.99 17.21 -8.25
C ASN A 393 -36.94 18.24 -8.89
N ARG A 394 -37.72 17.81 -9.87
CA ARG A 394 -38.63 18.71 -10.59
C ARG A 394 -39.67 19.35 -9.67
N GLU A 395 -40.13 18.60 -8.68
CA GLU A 395 -41.17 18.98 -7.72
C GLU A 395 -40.66 19.95 -6.63
N GLY A 396 -39.34 20.15 -6.48
CA GLY A 396 -38.76 20.99 -5.43
C GLY A 396 -38.91 20.42 -4.02
N SER A 397 -39.11 19.11 -3.92
CA SER A 397 -39.36 18.38 -2.66
C SER A 397 -38.18 17.52 -2.21
N ALA A 398 -37.15 17.37 -3.04
CA ALA A 398 -35.94 16.60 -2.72
C ALA A 398 -34.69 17.20 -3.36
N VAL A 399 -33.57 17.11 -2.64
CA VAL A 399 -32.24 17.52 -3.08
C VAL A 399 -31.23 16.41 -2.79
N ALA A 400 -30.44 16.03 -3.77
CA ALA A 400 -29.33 15.10 -3.62
C ALA A 400 -28.01 15.87 -3.63
N LEU A 401 -27.11 15.55 -2.70
CA LEU A 401 -25.82 16.21 -2.50
C LEU A 401 -24.75 15.18 -2.17
N ALA A 402 -23.63 15.21 -2.87
CA ALA A 402 -22.50 14.33 -2.61
C ALA A 402 -21.63 14.89 -1.48
N VAL A 403 -21.37 14.07 -0.46
CA VAL A 403 -20.54 14.41 0.70
C VAL A 403 -19.51 13.31 0.91
N GLN A 404 -18.25 13.69 1.05
CA GLN A 404 -17.13 12.76 1.20
C GLN A 404 -16.55 12.85 2.61
N PRO A 405 -16.98 12.00 3.56
CA PRO A 405 -16.47 12.04 4.93
C PRO A 405 -15.03 11.53 5.04
N LEU A 406 -14.63 10.57 4.21
CA LEU A 406 -13.29 9.96 4.23
C LEU A 406 -12.68 9.93 2.83
N GLU A 407 -11.35 9.79 2.77
CA GLU A 407 -10.65 9.60 1.52
C GLU A 407 -11.16 8.33 0.80
N GLY A 408 -11.51 8.46 -0.48
CA GLY A 408 -12.03 7.34 -1.26
C GLY A 408 -13.43 6.85 -0.85
N TRP A 409 -14.11 7.50 0.11
CA TRP A 409 -15.47 7.15 0.55
C TRP A 409 -16.42 8.33 0.40
N ARG A 410 -17.33 8.28 -0.58
CA ARG A 410 -18.30 9.35 -0.83
C ARG A 410 -19.74 8.88 -0.72
N GLU A 411 -20.52 9.56 0.10
CA GLU A 411 -21.92 9.26 0.36
C GLU A 411 -22.83 10.24 -0.39
N LEU A 412 -24.11 9.90 -0.48
CA LEU A 412 -25.13 10.78 -1.02
C LEU A 412 -26.09 11.21 0.10
N TRP A 413 -26.10 12.50 0.43
CA TRP A 413 -27.08 13.10 1.30
C TRP A 413 -28.34 13.42 0.49
N VAL A 414 -29.49 12.99 0.98
CA VAL A 414 -30.80 13.24 0.38
C VAL A 414 -31.62 14.05 1.37
N MET A 415 -31.78 15.34 1.07
CA MET A 415 -32.65 16.25 1.80
C MET A 415 -34.03 16.18 1.17
N ARG A 416 -35.09 15.92 1.94
CA ARG A 416 -36.44 15.79 1.40
C ARG A 416 -37.50 16.38 2.32
N LYS A 417 -38.64 16.77 1.74
CA LYS A 417 -39.84 17.11 2.51
C LYS A 417 -40.47 15.87 3.14
N ALA A 418 -40.84 15.96 4.41
CA ALA A 418 -41.58 14.98 5.18
C ALA A 418 -42.70 15.73 5.93
N GLY A 419 -43.87 15.82 5.30
CA GLY A 419 -44.90 16.78 5.73
C GLY A 419 -44.42 18.22 5.50
N ASP A 420 -44.56 19.06 6.52
CA ASP A 420 -44.11 20.46 6.51
C ASP A 420 -42.62 20.63 6.90
N ALA A 421 -41.96 19.55 7.32
CA ALA A 421 -40.55 19.56 7.72
C ALA A 421 -39.64 19.04 6.60
N TRP A 422 -38.35 19.36 6.70
CA TRP A 422 -37.31 18.74 5.88
C TRP A 422 -36.45 17.80 6.72
N VAL A 423 -36.11 16.65 6.16
CA VAL A 423 -35.24 15.64 6.77
C VAL A 423 -34.04 15.34 5.88
N VAL A 424 -32.95 14.86 6.48
CA VAL A 424 -31.72 14.49 5.76
C VAL A 424 -31.38 13.03 6.00
N ASP A 425 -31.57 12.23 4.95
CA ASP A 425 -31.17 10.83 4.92
C ASP A 425 -29.78 10.71 4.24
N VAL A 426 -28.99 9.70 4.63
CA VAL A 426 -27.64 9.47 4.08
C VAL A 426 -27.59 8.09 3.43
N LEU A 427 -27.26 8.05 2.14
CA LEU A 427 -27.05 6.82 1.39
C LEU A 427 -25.54 6.53 1.29
N PRO A 428 -25.03 5.51 2.01
CA PRO A 428 -23.64 5.11 1.90
C PRO A 428 -23.37 4.26 0.64
N PRO A 429 -22.11 4.22 0.16
CA PRO A 429 -21.66 3.32 -0.91
C PRO A 429 -21.98 1.84 -0.65
N ALA A 430 -21.82 1.40 0.60
CA ALA A 430 -22.09 0.05 1.05
C ALA A 430 -22.56 0.04 2.51
N ALA A 431 -23.19 -1.05 2.93
CA ALA A 431 -23.68 -1.23 4.30
C ALA A 431 -22.58 -1.67 5.30
N THR A 432 -21.46 -2.19 4.79
CA THR A 432 -20.31 -2.65 5.59
C THR A 432 -19.26 -1.55 5.72
N LEU A 433 -18.32 -1.72 6.67
CA LEU A 433 -17.26 -0.76 7.03
C LEU A 433 -16.60 -0.07 5.83
N PRO A 434 -16.21 1.22 5.99
CA PRO A 434 -15.72 2.01 4.88
C PRO A 434 -14.30 1.61 4.46
N GLU A 435 -14.19 0.84 3.39
CA GLU A 435 -12.92 0.70 2.64
C GLU A 435 -12.82 1.82 1.59
N THR A 436 -13.32 1.56 0.38
CA THR A 436 -13.32 2.52 -0.74
C THR A 436 -14.60 2.34 -1.51
N GLY A 437 -15.27 3.44 -1.83
CA GLY A 437 -16.52 3.41 -2.56
C GLY A 437 -17.19 4.77 -2.69
N TYR A 438 -18.12 4.89 -3.61
CA TYR A 438 -18.97 6.05 -3.74
C TYR A 438 -20.41 5.68 -4.05
N ALA A 439 -21.33 6.45 -3.50
CA ALA A 439 -22.70 6.58 -3.98
C ALA A 439 -22.79 7.84 -4.86
N GLU A 440 -23.53 7.74 -5.95
CA GLU A 440 -23.66 8.82 -6.92
C GLU A 440 -25.09 8.93 -7.43
N PHE A 441 -25.63 10.15 -7.36
CA PHE A 441 -26.89 10.48 -8.00
C PHE A 441 -26.77 10.36 -9.53
N ALA A 442 -27.70 9.61 -10.12
CA ALA A 442 -27.73 9.32 -11.55
C ALA A 442 -28.99 9.83 -12.27
N GLY A 443 -29.99 10.37 -11.55
CA GLY A 443 -31.20 10.92 -12.15
C GLY A 443 -32.42 10.92 -11.23
N TRP A 444 -33.39 11.79 -11.51
CA TRP A 444 -34.68 11.82 -10.82
C TRP A 444 -35.73 11.09 -11.66
N VAL A 445 -36.51 10.20 -11.05
CA VAL A 445 -37.67 9.62 -11.71
C VAL A 445 -38.86 10.58 -11.52
N PRO A 446 -39.63 10.90 -12.58
CA PRO A 446 -40.80 11.76 -12.47
C PRO A 446 -41.80 11.26 -11.41
N GLY A 447 -42.40 12.20 -10.66
CA GLY A 447 -43.33 11.89 -9.58
C GLY A 447 -42.73 12.05 -8.18
N GLY A 448 -41.43 12.35 -8.08
CA GLY A 448 -40.80 12.81 -6.84
C GLY A 448 -40.68 11.77 -5.73
N GLN A 449 -40.81 10.48 -6.05
CA GLN A 449 -40.73 9.37 -5.09
C GLN A 449 -39.46 8.53 -5.20
N GLN A 450 -38.80 8.57 -6.36
CA GLN A 450 -37.68 7.68 -6.69
C GLN A 450 -36.53 8.48 -7.32
N MET A 451 -35.32 7.98 -7.09
CA MET A 451 -34.10 8.44 -7.74
C MET A 451 -33.31 7.26 -8.29
N LEU A 452 -32.43 7.55 -9.23
CA LEU A 452 -31.49 6.63 -9.81
C LEU A 452 -30.13 6.84 -9.14
N VAL A 453 -29.47 5.76 -8.74
CA VAL A 453 -28.17 5.81 -8.05
C VAL A 453 -27.21 4.83 -8.69
N ALA A 454 -25.98 5.27 -8.92
CA ALA A 454 -24.85 4.38 -9.18
C ALA A 454 -24.02 4.21 -7.90
N ARG A 455 -23.72 2.97 -7.52
CA ARG A 455 -22.85 2.65 -6.38
C ARG A 455 -21.70 1.78 -6.84
N GLU A 456 -20.51 2.15 -6.40
CA GLU A 456 -19.35 1.28 -6.47
C GLU A 456 -18.71 1.23 -5.09
N ALA A 457 -18.37 0.02 -4.64
CA ALA A 457 -17.68 -0.16 -3.38
C ALA A 457 -16.83 -1.42 -3.42
N ARG A 458 -15.76 -1.39 -2.65
CA ARG A 458 -15.02 -2.58 -2.24
C ARG A 458 -15.29 -2.83 -0.76
N GLY A 459 -15.59 -4.06 -0.42
CA GLY A 459 -15.80 -4.49 0.97
C GLY A 459 -15.47 -5.96 1.11
N GLN A 460 -14.68 -6.30 2.14
CA GLN A 460 -14.19 -7.66 2.37
C GLN A 460 -13.44 -8.23 1.15
N GLY A 461 -12.70 -7.36 0.45
CA GLY A 461 -11.94 -7.72 -0.75
C GLY A 461 -12.78 -7.96 -2.01
N ARG A 462 -14.11 -7.76 -1.97
CA ARG A 462 -14.99 -7.90 -3.13
C ARG A 462 -15.37 -6.54 -3.68
N TYR A 463 -15.14 -6.34 -4.97
CA TYR A 463 -15.64 -5.20 -5.70
C TYR A 463 -17.08 -5.44 -6.14
N ARG A 464 -17.94 -4.44 -5.92
CA ARG A 464 -19.33 -4.44 -6.37
C ARG A 464 -19.64 -3.12 -7.05
N LYS A 465 -20.20 -3.21 -8.25
CA LYS A 465 -20.81 -2.11 -8.98
C LYS A 465 -22.30 -2.38 -9.13
N SER A 466 -23.13 -1.40 -8.81
CA SER A 466 -24.58 -1.49 -8.95
C SER A 466 -25.20 -0.20 -9.47
N PHE A 467 -26.26 -0.38 -10.25
CA PHE A 467 -27.20 0.66 -10.66
C PHE A 467 -28.55 0.37 -10.03
N GLU A 468 -29.15 1.39 -9.42
CA GLU A 468 -30.23 1.21 -8.47
C GLU A 468 -31.37 2.21 -8.65
N VAL A 469 -32.59 1.73 -8.49
CA VAL A 469 -33.79 2.56 -8.30
C VAL A 469 -34.05 2.60 -6.80
N VAL A 470 -33.95 3.79 -6.22
CA VAL A 470 -34.01 4.02 -4.77
C VAL A 470 -35.21 4.90 -4.46
N ARG A 471 -36.03 4.49 -3.48
CA ARG A 471 -37.07 5.37 -2.92
C ARG A 471 -36.43 6.50 -2.15
N ILE A 472 -36.89 7.72 -2.39
CA ILE A 472 -36.40 8.91 -1.68
C ILE A 472 -36.77 8.82 -0.20
N ASP A 473 -37.98 8.35 0.10
CA ASP A 473 -38.40 8.07 1.48
C ASP A 473 -37.70 6.81 2.01
N GLY A 474 -36.85 7.00 3.02
CA GLY A 474 -36.14 5.92 3.71
C GLY A 474 -34.99 5.29 2.93
N LEU A 475 -34.69 5.75 1.71
CA LEU A 475 -33.56 5.31 0.88
C LEU A 475 -33.53 3.80 0.58
N ALA A 476 -34.70 3.17 0.54
CA ALA A 476 -34.81 1.75 0.22
C ALA A 476 -34.54 1.48 -1.27
N THR A 477 -33.62 0.57 -1.57
CA THR A 477 -33.39 0.08 -2.94
C THR A 477 -34.54 -0.82 -3.37
N GLU A 478 -35.29 -0.41 -4.40
CA GLU A 478 -36.40 -1.21 -4.96
C GLU A 478 -35.93 -2.16 -6.06
N ARG A 479 -34.95 -1.72 -6.85
CA ARG A 479 -34.37 -2.50 -7.94
C ARG A 479 -32.88 -2.28 -8.01
N VAL A 480 -32.13 -3.33 -8.31
CA VAL A 480 -30.67 -3.31 -8.42
C VAL A 480 -30.22 -4.17 -9.59
N THR A 481 -29.22 -3.72 -10.32
CA THR A 481 -28.54 -4.49 -11.39
C THR A 481 -27.06 -4.13 -11.44
N GLY A 482 -26.24 -4.98 -12.05
CA GLY A 482 -24.86 -4.65 -12.42
C GLY A 482 -24.74 -3.97 -13.79
N ASP A 483 -25.79 -4.01 -14.62
CA ASP A 483 -25.80 -3.46 -15.97
C ASP A 483 -26.93 -2.45 -16.16
N VAL A 484 -26.56 -1.21 -16.47
CA VAL A 484 -27.50 -0.10 -16.67
C VAL A 484 -28.51 -0.36 -17.79
N ALA A 485 -28.16 -1.18 -18.79
CA ALA A 485 -29.07 -1.54 -19.89
C ALA A 485 -30.29 -2.34 -19.41
N SER A 486 -30.16 -3.07 -18.30
CA SER A 486 -31.24 -3.89 -17.76
C SER A 486 -32.24 -3.12 -16.89
N LEU A 487 -32.06 -1.80 -16.71
CA LEU A 487 -32.99 -0.94 -15.97
C LEU A 487 -33.67 0.08 -16.88
N PRO A 488 -34.95 -0.14 -17.28
CA PRO A 488 -35.67 0.77 -18.16
C PRO A 488 -35.76 2.22 -17.65
N LEU A 489 -35.83 2.41 -16.32
CA LEU A 489 -35.86 3.75 -15.73
C LEU A 489 -34.55 4.51 -15.93
N PHE A 490 -33.39 3.83 -15.88
CA PHE A 490 -32.10 4.45 -16.20
C PHE A 490 -32.03 4.88 -17.66
N GLN A 491 -32.54 4.07 -18.58
CA GLN A 491 -32.55 4.42 -20.00
C GLN A 491 -33.37 5.68 -20.29
N ARG A 492 -34.47 5.89 -19.54
CA ARG A 492 -35.39 7.01 -19.74
C ARG A 492 -35.02 8.28 -18.97
N TRP A 493 -34.53 8.14 -17.73
CA TRP A 493 -34.47 9.24 -16.76
C TRP A 493 -33.09 9.50 -16.18
N GLN A 494 -32.03 8.89 -16.73
CA GLN A 494 -30.66 9.26 -16.36
C GLN A 494 -30.39 10.74 -16.60
N ASP A 495 -29.73 11.39 -15.64
CA ASP A 495 -29.27 12.75 -15.77
C ASP A 495 -28.19 12.86 -16.86
N ALA A 496 -28.33 13.86 -17.74
CA ALA A 496 -27.43 14.04 -18.87
C ALA A 496 -26.02 14.49 -18.43
N GLY A 497 -25.91 15.24 -17.33
CA GLY A 497 -24.64 15.60 -16.73
C GLY A 497 -23.92 14.38 -16.18
N TRP A 498 -24.63 13.56 -15.40
CA TRP A 498 -24.15 12.29 -14.88
C TRP A 498 -23.65 11.37 -16.01
N LYS A 499 -24.48 11.11 -17.03
CA LYS A 499 -24.13 10.21 -18.15
C LYS A 499 -22.84 10.63 -18.86
N ARG A 500 -22.60 11.93 -19.02
CA ARG A 500 -21.39 12.45 -19.68
C ARG A 500 -20.12 12.33 -18.83
N GLN A 501 -20.27 12.42 -17.51
CA GLN A 501 -19.14 12.62 -16.60
C GLN A 501 -18.80 11.41 -15.74
N THR A 502 -19.75 10.50 -15.51
CA THR A 502 -19.54 9.35 -14.63
C THR A 502 -18.48 8.39 -15.19
N LEU A 503 -17.67 7.83 -14.30
CA LEU A 503 -16.74 6.76 -14.63
C LEU A 503 -17.41 5.38 -14.52
N SER A 504 -18.58 5.26 -13.87
CA SER A 504 -19.24 3.95 -13.67
C SER A 504 -19.70 3.28 -14.96
N LEU A 505 -19.94 4.09 -16.00
CA LEU A 505 -20.35 3.65 -17.34
C LEU A 505 -19.16 3.38 -18.27
N ARG A 506 -17.94 3.74 -17.86
CA ARG A 506 -16.76 3.60 -18.71
C ARG A 506 -16.20 2.21 -18.66
#